data_AF-A0A7S0F419-F1
#
_entry.id   AF-A0A7S0F419-F1
#
_cell.length_a   1.000
_cell.length_b   1.000
_cell.length_c   1.000
_cell.angle_alpha   90.00
_cell.angle_beta   90.00
_cell.angle_gamma   90.00
#
_symmetry.space_group_name_H-M   'P 1'
#
loop_
_entity.id
_entity.type
_entity.pdbx_description
1 polymer ?
#
loop_
_entity_poly.entity_id
_entity_poly.type
_entity_poly.pdbx_seq_one_letter_code
_entity_poly.pdbx_strand_id
1 'polypeptide(L)'
;LVRGYSDWAQENAAAALCDLAIDNAANQVAIARAGAIEPLVALVRSGSAGAQEAAALGLSSLATNADNQAAIALAGTVEPLVTLMRLGSPLARRAAIAVLSHLTSSADTLAAFAQADNLEPLIACTRGNPVGAVEQEAGLEAARFLSALAANSV
;
A
#
# COMPACT_ATOMS: atom_id res chain seq x y z
N LEU A 1 27.42 11.22 3.97
CA LEU A 1 26.88 11.44 5.32
C LEU A 1 25.50 12.14 5.34
N VAL A 2 25.14 12.96 4.34
CA VAL A 2 23.87 13.73 4.36
C VAL A 2 22.62 12.92 3.96
N ARG A 3 22.72 11.95 3.04
CA ARG A 3 21.55 11.16 2.58
C ARG A 3 20.96 10.24 3.65
N GLY A 4 21.77 9.53 4.43
CA GLY A 4 21.25 8.64 5.48
C GLY A 4 20.50 9.37 6.61
N TYR A 5 20.82 10.65 6.85
CA TYR A 5 20.11 11.46 7.86
C TYR A 5 18.75 11.96 7.34
N SER A 6 18.64 12.23 6.03
CA SER A 6 17.34 12.54 5.41
C SER A 6 16.44 11.32 5.29
N ASP A 7 17.01 10.15 5.01
CA ASP A 7 16.22 8.91 4.84
C ASP A 7 15.60 8.48 6.18
N TRP A 8 16.37 8.55 7.27
CA TRP A 8 15.86 8.28 8.62
C TRP A 8 14.78 9.28 9.04
N ALA A 9 14.94 10.57 8.72
CA ALA A 9 13.94 11.59 9.02
C ALA A 9 12.63 11.37 8.22
N GLN A 10 12.74 10.98 6.96
CA GLN A 10 11.59 10.64 6.11
C GLN A 10 10.86 9.40 6.60
N GLU A 11 11.59 8.34 6.95
CA GLU A 11 11.05 7.11 7.52
C GLU A 11 10.31 7.40 8.82
N ASN A 12 10.92 8.14 9.74
CA ASN A 12 10.32 8.45 11.03
C ASN A 12 9.10 9.39 10.90
N ALA A 13 9.12 10.30 9.93
CA ALA A 13 7.96 11.14 9.62
C ALA A 13 6.80 10.34 9.01
N ALA A 14 7.09 9.42 8.08
CA ALA A 14 6.10 8.52 7.50
C ALA A 14 5.48 7.61 8.57
N ALA A 15 6.32 7.05 9.46
CA ALA A 15 5.86 6.25 10.58
C ALA A 15 4.97 7.04 11.54
N ALA A 16 5.37 8.26 11.92
CA ALA A 16 4.56 9.11 12.78
C ALA A 16 3.20 9.49 12.15
N LEU A 17 3.17 9.76 10.84
CA LEU A 17 1.91 9.99 10.12
C LEU A 17 1.05 8.73 10.07
N CYS A 18 1.67 7.57 9.92
CA CYS A 18 0.99 6.28 9.97
C CYS A 18 0.32 6.08 11.34
N ASP A 19 1.07 6.26 12.44
CA ASP A 19 0.56 6.13 13.79
C ASP A 19 -0.60 7.09 14.09
N LEU A 20 -0.52 8.32 13.58
CA LEU A 20 -1.60 9.30 13.72
C LEU A 20 -2.86 8.94 12.92
N ALA A 21 -2.71 8.20 11.82
CA ALA A 21 -3.81 7.81 10.93
C ALA A 21 -4.52 6.52 11.37
N ILE A 22 -3.90 5.69 12.21
CA ILE A 22 -4.49 4.43 12.69
C ILE A 22 -5.76 4.73 13.51
N ASP A 23 -6.85 4.06 13.14
CA ASP A 23 -8.16 4.10 13.80
C ASP A 23 -8.73 5.51 14.06
N ASN A 24 -8.29 6.51 13.28
CA ASN A 24 -8.71 7.89 13.46
C ASN A 24 -9.09 8.55 12.13
N ALA A 25 -10.37 8.43 11.76
CA ALA A 25 -10.91 8.99 10.52
C ALA A 25 -10.70 10.51 10.39
N ALA A 26 -10.74 11.26 11.49
CA ALA A 26 -10.52 12.71 11.46
C ALA A 26 -9.06 13.04 11.10
N ASN A 27 -8.11 12.31 11.69
CA ASN A 27 -6.69 12.45 11.36
C ASN A 27 -6.39 11.99 9.94
N GLN A 28 -7.00 10.89 9.47
CA GLN A 28 -6.83 10.42 8.10
C GLN A 28 -7.21 11.49 7.07
N VAL A 29 -8.35 12.16 7.27
CA VAL A 29 -8.79 13.26 6.40
C VAL A 29 -7.88 14.48 6.55
N ALA A 30 -7.47 14.82 7.77
CA ALA A 30 -6.59 15.96 8.01
C ALA A 30 -5.20 15.78 7.36
N ILE A 31 -4.62 14.57 7.45
CA ILE A 31 -3.34 14.21 6.85
C ILE A 31 -3.44 14.27 5.32
N ALA A 32 -4.51 13.71 4.74
CA ALA A 32 -4.75 13.80 3.30
C ALA A 32 -4.90 15.25 2.83
N ARG A 33 -5.69 16.07 3.54
CA ARG A 33 -5.88 17.50 3.24
C ARG A 33 -4.63 18.34 3.42
N ALA A 34 -3.72 17.93 4.31
CA ALA A 34 -2.41 18.55 4.47
C ALA A 34 -1.45 18.25 3.31
N GLY A 35 -1.87 17.45 2.33
CA GLY A 35 -1.08 17.13 1.14
C GLY A 35 -0.06 16.01 1.38
N ALA A 36 -0.25 15.17 2.40
CA ALA A 36 0.71 14.11 2.73
C ALA A 36 0.73 12.93 1.74
N ILE A 37 -0.31 12.79 0.91
CA ILE A 37 -0.46 11.66 -0.03
C ILE A 37 0.70 11.65 -1.04
N GLU A 38 0.97 12.74 -1.75
CA GLU A 38 2.03 12.79 -2.76
C GLU A 38 3.44 12.49 -2.19
N PRO A 39 3.86 13.05 -1.05
CA PRO A 39 5.11 12.67 -0.39
C PRO A 39 5.19 11.18 -0.04
N LEU A 40 4.11 10.58 0.48
CA LEU A 40 4.08 9.16 0.80
C LEU A 40 4.25 8.30 -0.46
N VAL A 41 3.61 8.68 -1.56
CA VAL A 41 3.78 7.99 -2.86
C VAL A 41 5.20 8.09 -3.38
N ALA A 42 5.84 9.26 -3.24
CA ALA A 42 7.24 9.45 -3.60
C ALA A 42 8.18 8.55 -2.77
N LEU A 43 7.88 8.38 -1.47
CA LEU A 43 8.61 7.47 -0.58
C LEU A 43 8.42 6.00 -0.96
N VAL A 44 7.20 5.57 -1.32
CA VAL A 44 6.97 4.22 -1.86
C VAL A 44 7.82 3.99 -3.11
N ARG A 45 7.94 4.98 -4.00
CA ARG A 45 8.69 4.85 -5.25
C ARG A 45 10.21 4.82 -5.06
N SER A 46 10.74 5.63 -4.14
CA SER A 46 12.19 5.94 -4.12
C SER A 46 12.84 5.97 -2.74
N GLY A 47 12.10 5.66 -1.67
CA GLY A 47 12.61 5.61 -0.31
C GLY A 47 13.52 4.43 -0.02
N SER A 48 14.14 4.45 1.16
CA SER A 48 14.78 3.27 1.75
C SER A 48 13.76 2.15 1.95
N ALA A 49 14.21 0.90 2.16
CA ALA A 49 13.29 -0.21 2.43
C ALA A 49 12.35 0.08 3.62
N GLY A 50 12.86 0.69 4.70
CA GLY A 50 12.07 1.12 5.85
C GLY A 50 11.09 2.25 5.51
N ALA A 51 11.54 3.26 4.75
CA ALA A 51 10.67 4.36 4.31
C ALA A 51 9.56 3.90 3.35
N GLN A 52 9.84 2.96 2.44
CA GLN A 52 8.85 2.36 1.55
C GLN A 52 7.79 1.60 2.33
N GLU A 53 8.22 0.82 3.33
CA GLU A 53 7.33 0.07 4.21
C GLU A 53 6.44 1.00 5.04
N ALA A 54 7.03 1.97 5.73
CA ALA A 54 6.31 2.96 6.53
C ALA A 54 5.33 3.78 5.67
N ALA A 55 5.74 4.18 4.46
CA ALA A 55 4.88 4.92 3.56
C ALA A 55 3.72 4.08 3.02
N ALA A 56 3.95 2.80 2.70
CA ALA A 56 2.89 1.89 2.26
C ALA A 56 1.88 1.62 3.39
N LEU A 57 2.35 1.44 4.63
CA LEU A 57 1.48 1.32 5.80
C LEU A 57 0.66 2.59 6.01
N GLY A 58 1.28 3.76 5.91
CA GLY A 58 0.59 5.05 6.04
C GLY A 58 -0.49 5.22 4.97
N LEU A 59 -0.18 4.91 3.71
CA LEU A 59 -1.17 4.90 2.63
C LEU A 59 -2.29 3.88 2.90
N SER A 60 -1.98 2.73 3.51
CA SER A 60 -2.99 1.72 3.84
C SER A 60 -3.98 2.25 4.86
N SER A 61 -3.48 2.87 5.94
CA SER A 61 -4.33 3.51 6.96
C SER A 61 -5.18 4.63 6.35
N LEU A 62 -4.60 5.45 5.46
CA LEU A 62 -5.34 6.51 4.79
C LEU A 62 -6.42 5.97 3.83
N ALA A 63 -6.14 4.87 3.12
CA ALA A 63 -7.04 4.25 2.16
C ALA A 63 -8.25 3.54 2.79
N THR A 64 -8.26 3.37 4.12
CA THR A 64 -9.47 2.91 4.84
C THR A 64 -10.62 3.92 4.75
N ASN A 65 -10.32 5.20 4.48
CA ASN A 65 -11.30 6.24 4.22
C ASN A 65 -11.59 6.38 2.73
N ALA A 66 -12.87 6.29 2.34
CA ALA A 66 -13.31 6.36 0.95
C ALA A 66 -12.95 7.69 0.25
N ASP A 67 -12.96 8.82 0.96
CA ASP A 67 -12.62 10.13 0.39
C ASP A 67 -11.14 10.19 0.00
N ASN A 68 -10.29 9.47 0.73
CA ASN A 68 -8.86 9.40 0.47
C ASN A 68 -8.51 8.43 -0.66
N GLN A 69 -9.32 7.38 -0.90
CA GLN A 69 -9.06 6.38 -1.94
C GLN A 69 -8.90 7.01 -3.33
N ALA A 70 -9.79 7.93 -3.69
CA ALA A 70 -9.72 8.65 -4.96
C ALA A 70 -8.44 9.47 -5.09
N ALA A 71 -8.05 10.20 -4.03
CA ALA A 71 -6.82 10.99 -4.02
C ALA A 71 -5.56 10.13 -4.11
N ILE A 72 -5.54 8.97 -3.44
CA ILE A 72 -4.41 8.03 -3.51
C ILE A 72 -4.30 7.41 -4.90
N ALA A 73 -5.41 7.05 -5.53
CA ALA A 73 -5.42 6.53 -6.90
C ALA A 73 -4.88 7.57 -7.90
N LEU A 74 -5.37 8.82 -7.81
CA LEU A 74 -4.95 9.92 -8.69
C LEU A 74 -3.47 10.32 -8.52
N ALA A 75 -2.86 10.05 -7.36
CA ALA A 75 -1.45 10.33 -7.11
C ALA A 75 -0.47 9.42 -7.86
N GLY A 76 -0.95 8.50 -8.71
CA GLY A 76 -0.09 7.59 -9.49
C GLY A 76 0.58 6.53 -8.62
N THR A 77 -0.13 6.10 -7.57
CA THR A 77 0.33 5.15 -6.55
C THR A 77 0.40 3.70 -7.05
N VAL A 78 -0.40 3.36 -8.08
CA VAL A 78 -0.62 1.97 -8.52
C VAL A 78 0.68 1.27 -8.94
N GLU A 79 1.47 1.88 -9.84
CA GLU A 79 2.72 1.28 -10.31
C GLU A 79 3.77 1.12 -9.19
N PRO A 80 4.03 2.14 -8.34
CA PRO A 80 4.91 1.98 -7.18
C PRO A 80 4.49 0.86 -6.23
N LEU A 81 3.19 0.71 -5.96
CA LEU A 81 2.69 -0.36 -5.09
C LEU A 81 2.78 -1.74 -5.73
N VAL A 82 2.56 -1.87 -7.04
CA VAL A 82 2.76 -3.13 -7.77
C VAL A 82 4.23 -3.53 -7.71
N THR A 83 5.16 -2.59 -7.90
CA THR A 83 6.60 -2.85 -7.74
C THR A 83 6.94 -3.25 -6.31
N LEU A 84 6.40 -2.56 -5.31
CA LEU A 84 6.62 -2.88 -3.90
C LEU A 84 6.03 -4.25 -3.52
N MET A 85 4.89 -4.63 -4.09
CA MET A 85 4.28 -5.95 -3.94
C MET A 85 5.18 -7.06 -4.54
N ARG A 86 5.94 -6.78 -5.60
CA ARG A 86 6.83 -7.77 -6.23
C ARG A 86 8.18 -7.89 -5.52
N LEU A 87 8.77 -6.75 -5.14
CA LEU A 87 10.18 -6.66 -4.73
C LEU A 87 10.38 -6.27 -3.27
N GLY A 88 9.33 -5.83 -2.57
CA GLY A 88 9.41 -5.34 -1.19
C GLY A 88 9.58 -6.43 -0.15
N SER A 89 9.83 -6.01 1.10
CA SER A 89 9.80 -6.88 2.29
C SER A 89 8.44 -7.57 2.44
N PRO A 90 8.32 -8.68 3.17
CA PRO A 90 7.02 -9.30 3.43
C PRO A 90 5.96 -8.33 3.98
N LEU A 91 6.38 -7.38 4.83
CA LEU A 91 5.50 -6.38 5.41
C LEU A 91 5.15 -5.26 4.42
N ALA A 92 6.12 -4.79 3.63
CA ALA A 92 5.87 -3.83 2.55
C ALA A 92 4.94 -4.40 1.46
N ARG A 93 5.09 -5.70 1.13
CA ARG A 93 4.19 -6.41 0.21
C ARG A 93 2.77 -6.46 0.75
N ARG A 94 2.59 -6.81 2.03
CA ARG A 94 1.28 -6.79 2.71
C ARG A 94 0.63 -5.42 2.61
N ALA A 95 1.36 -4.38 3.05
CA ALA A 95 0.85 -3.01 3.02
C ALA A 95 0.46 -2.59 1.59
N ALA A 96 1.27 -2.95 0.59
CA ALA A 96 0.92 -2.67 -0.80
C ALA A 96 -0.36 -3.37 -1.25
N ILE A 97 -0.54 -4.66 -0.93
CA ILE A 97 -1.75 -5.42 -1.26
C ILE A 97 -2.98 -4.82 -0.57
N ALA A 98 -2.84 -4.42 0.69
CA ALA A 98 -3.92 -3.79 1.46
C ALA A 98 -4.37 -2.47 0.80
N VAL A 99 -3.43 -1.57 0.46
CA VAL A 99 -3.76 -0.33 -0.26
C VAL A 99 -4.43 -0.64 -1.59
N LEU A 100 -3.87 -1.55 -2.39
CA LEU A 100 -4.43 -1.91 -3.69
C LEU A 100 -5.84 -2.50 -3.56
N SER A 101 -6.12 -3.25 -2.48
CA SER A 101 -7.46 -3.76 -2.15
C SER A 101 -8.47 -2.65 -1.92
N HIS A 102 -8.06 -1.58 -1.24
CA HIS A 102 -8.89 -0.39 -1.07
C HIS A 102 -9.09 0.41 -2.37
N LEU A 103 -8.18 0.24 -3.35
CA LEU A 103 -8.23 0.92 -4.65
C LEU A 103 -8.77 0.04 -5.78
N THR A 104 -9.33 -1.14 -5.49
CA THR A 104 -9.86 -2.09 -6.50
C THR A 104 -11.00 -1.54 -7.33
N SER A 105 -11.67 -0.48 -6.88
CA SER A 105 -12.69 0.25 -7.64
C SER A 105 -12.10 1.15 -8.72
N SER A 106 -10.78 1.39 -8.72
CA SER A 106 -10.10 2.17 -9.75
C SER A 106 -9.76 1.32 -10.97
N ALA A 107 -10.17 1.79 -12.15
CA ALA A 107 -9.85 1.15 -13.43
C ALA A 107 -8.34 1.02 -13.66
N ASP A 108 -7.53 1.95 -13.15
CA ASP A 108 -6.07 1.91 -13.26
C ASP A 108 -5.48 0.76 -12.44
N THR A 109 -6.05 0.48 -11.25
CA THR A 109 -5.69 -0.69 -10.44
C THR A 109 -6.02 -1.98 -11.20
N LEU A 110 -7.22 -2.07 -11.78
CA LEU A 110 -7.63 -3.26 -12.53
C LEU A 110 -6.76 -3.49 -13.78
N ALA A 111 -6.45 -2.43 -14.53
CA ALA A 111 -5.61 -2.49 -15.72
C ALA A 111 -4.16 -2.89 -15.40
N ALA A 112 -3.60 -2.38 -14.30
CA ALA A 112 -2.28 -2.78 -13.84
C ALA A 112 -2.21 -4.27 -13.47
N PHE A 113 -3.27 -4.82 -12.86
CA PHE A 113 -3.32 -6.23 -12.44
C PHE A 113 -3.80 -7.22 -13.50
N ALA A 114 -4.47 -6.75 -14.55
CA ALA A 114 -4.84 -7.58 -15.70
C ALA A 114 -3.61 -8.08 -16.50
N GLN A 115 -2.42 -7.52 -16.27
CA GLN A 115 -1.17 -8.06 -16.78
C GLN A 115 -0.81 -9.35 -16.02
N ALA A 116 -0.65 -10.46 -16.75
CA ALA A 116 -0.51 -11.82 -16.21
C ALA A 116 0.62 -12.01 -15.18
N ASP A 117 1.57 -11.08 -15.14
CA ASP A 117 2.78 -11.13 -14.29
C ASP A 117 2.57 -10.60 -12.86
N ASN A 118 1.39 -10.03 -12.56
CA ASN A 118 1.05 -9.48 -11.23
C ASN A 118 0.18 -10.40 -10.37
N LEU A 119 -0.36 -11.49 -10.94
CA LEU A 119 -1.20 -12.45 -10.23
C LEU A 119 -0.39 -13.52 -9.49
N GLU A 120 0.76 -13.92 -10.03
CA GLU A 120 1.60 -14.96 -9.45
C GLU A 120 2.14 -14.62 -8.05
N PRO A 121 2.60 -13.37 -7.76
CA PRO A 121 2.97 -12.96 -6.41
C PRO A 121 1.82 -13.07 -5.40
N LEU A 122 0.60 -12.72 -5.78
CA LEU A 122 -0.59 -12.82 -4.94
C LEU A 122 -0.96 -14.28 -4.65
N ILE A 123 -0.90 -15.13 -5.67
CA ILE A 123 -1.14 -16.57 -5.55
C ILE A 123 -0.05 -17.24 -4.70
N ALA A 124 1.20 -16.79 -4.80
CA ALA A 124 2.28 -17.26 -3.95
C ALA A 124 2.04 -16.86 -2.48
N CYS A 125 1.56 -15.64 -2.22
CA CYS A 125 1.17 -15.19 -0.89
C CYS A 125 0.00 -15.98 -0.29
N THR A 126 -0.94 -16.50 -1.09
CA THR A 126 -2.04 -17.36 -0.58
C THR A 126 -1.64 -18.83 -0.40
N ARG A 127 -0.59 -19.30 -1.08
CA ARG A 127 -0.07 -20.69 -0.98
C ARG A 127 1.03 -20.88 0.07
N GLY A 128 1.69 -19.81 0.50
CA GLY A 128 2.66 -19.87 1.60
C GLY A 128 1.97 -20.33 2.87
N ASN A 129 2.37 -21.47 3.43
CA ASN A 129 1.85 -22.00 4.69
C ASN A 129 2.18 -20.99 5.81
N PRO A 130 1.20 -20.22 6.32
CA PRO A 130 1.50 -19.07 7.16
C PRO A 130 1.93 -19.57 8.54
N VAL A 131 3.17 -19.30 8.95
CA VAL A 131 3.71 -19.76 10.24
C VAL A 131 3.47 -18.70 11.33
N GLY A 132 2.76 -17.61 11.02
CA GLY A 132 2.38 -16.57 12.00
C GLY A 132 1.12 -15.79 11.65
N ALA A 133 0.55 -15.11 12.65
CA ALA A 133 -0.69 -14.32 12.54
C ALA A 133 -0.61 -13.21 11.46
N VAL A 134 0.57 -12.61 11.28
CA VAL A 134 0.84 -11.58 10.27
C VAL A 134 0.91 -12.19 8.85
N GLU A 135 1.21 -13.48 8.69
CA GLU A 135 1.20 -14.12 7.37
C GLU A 135 -0.21 -14.62 6.98
N GLN A 136 -1.05 -14.94 7.96
CA GLN A 136 -2.47 -15.30 7.73
C GLN A 136 -3.30 -14.15 7.16
N GLU A 137 -3.12 -12.93 7.68
CA GLU A 137 -3.81 -11.75 7.12
C GLU A 137 -3.36 -11.44 5.70
N ALA A 138 -2.10 -11.70 5.34
CA ALA A 138 -1.55 -11.39 4.02
C ALA A 138 -2.23 -12.25 2.94
N GLY A 139 -2.39 -13.54 3.23
CA GLY A 139 -3.14 -14.47 2.38
C GLY A 139 -4.61 -14.08 2.28
N LEU A 140 -5.22 -13.62 3.37
CA LEU A 140 -6.62 -13.19 3.37
C LEU A 140 -6.84 -11.91 2.54
N GLU A 141 -5.96 -10.93 2.67
CA GLU A 141 -5.98 -9.70 1.87
C GLU A 141 -5.75 -9.99 0.39
N ALA A 142 -4.75 -10.83 0.06
CA ALA A 142 -4.53 -11.28 -1.31
C ALA A 142 -5.76 -12.02 -1.89
N ALA A 143 -6.42 -12.86 -1.09
CA ALA A 143 -7.65 -13.54 -1.51
C ALA A 143 -8.82 -12.57 -1.71
N ARG A 144 -8.98 -11.56 -0.83
CA ARG A 144 -9.99 -10.49 -0.99
C ARG A 144 -9.73 -9.69 -2.27
N PHE A 145 -8.48 -9.35 -2.54
CA PHE A 145 -8.09 -8.65 -3.76
C PHE A 145 -8.44 -9.45 -5.02
N LEU A 146 -8.07 -10.73 -5.06
CA LEU A 146 -8.40 -11.62 -6.18
C LEU A 146 -9.91 -11.77 -6.39
N SER A 147 -10.68 -11.85 -5.30
CA SER A 147 -12.14 -11.87 -5.36
C SER A 147 -12.73 -10.56 -5.92
N ALA A 148 -12.21 -9.42 -5.48
CA ALA A 148 -12.62 -8.10 -5.98
C ALA A 148 -12.24 -7.90 -7.46
N LEU A 149 -11.08 -8.39 -7.88
CA LEU A 149 -10.66 -8.39 -9.29
C LEU A 149 -11.63 -9.21 -10.15
N ALA A 150 -11.95 -10.43 -9.72
CA ALA A 150 -12.88 -11.31 -10.42
C ALA A 150 -14.31 -10.73 -10.50
N ALA A 151 -14.80 -10.07 -9.45
CA ALA A 151 -16.11 -9.45 -9.42
C ALA A 151 -16.27 -8.26 -10.38
N ASN A 152 -15.17 -7.58 -10.72
CA ASN A 152 -15.14 -6.46 -11.68
C ASN A 152 -14.80 -6.89 -13.12
N SER A 153 -14.65 -8.20 -13.37
CA SER A 153 -14.29 -8.77 -14.69
C SER A 153 -15.51 -9.22 -15.53
N VAL A 154 -16.73 -8.89 -15.12
CA VAL A 154 -18.01 -9.30 -15.74
C VAL A 154 -18.79 -8.06 -16.17
#